data_AF-A0AAW9BM65-F1
#
_entry.id   AF-A0AAW9BM65-F1
#
_cell.length_a   1.000
_cell.length_b   1.000
_cell.length_c   1.000
_cell.angle_alpha   90.00
_cell.angle_beta   90.00
_cell.angle_gamma   90.00
#
_symmetry.space_group_name_H-M   'P 1'
#
loop_
_entity.id
_entity.type
_entity.pdbx_description
1 polymer ?
#
loop_
_entity_poly.entity_id
_entity_poly.type
_entity_poly.pdbx_seq_one_letter_code
_entity_poly.pdbx_strand_id
1 'polypeptide(L)'
;RGTAPLVDLIRVHALAVGSRAQNSFERLDDIIDAGILPKGRAQDLKDALEFISMVRIRHQATDVELGIEPDNNIEPENLSDFERRNLKDAFQILSNGQNFLKFRYQANKSFK
;
A
#
# COMPACT_ATOMS: atom_id res chain seq x y z
N ARG A 1 2.29 6.35 -10.19
CA ARG A 1 2.03 5.00 -9.61
C ARG A 1 1.09 5.20 -8.43
N GLY A 2 -0.16 4.78 -8.55
CA GLY A 2 -1.16 4.95 -7.48
C GLY A 2 -1.09 3.86 -6.41
N THR A 3 -2.23 3.56 -5.79
CA THR A 3 -2.34 2.61 -4.66
C THR A 3 -2.47 1.14 -5.05
N ALA A 4 -2.73 0.82 -6.32
CA ALA A 4 -2.95 -0.55 -6.77
C ALA A 4 -1.87 -1.56 -6.30
N PRO A 5 -0.55 -1.27 -6.41
CA PRO A 5 0.46 -2.26 -6.00
C PRO A 5 0.49 -2.51 -4.49
N LEU A 6 0.08 -1.52 -3.68
CA LEU A 6 -0.03 -1.67 -2.23
C LEU A 6 -1.25 -2.50 -1.84
N VAL A 7 -2.38 -2.25 -2.50
CA VAL A 7 -3.59 -3.05 -2.31
C VAL A 7 -3.36 -4.51 -2.71
N ASP A 8 -2.68 -4.76 -3.82
CA ASP A 8 -2.37 -6.11 -4.27
C ASP A 8 -1.44 -6.84 -3.29
N LEU A 9 -0.41 -6.16 -2.78
CA LEU A 9 0.48 -6.68 -1.74
C LEU A 9 -0.31 -7.10 -0.50
N ILE A 10 -1.23 -6.25 -0.02
CA ILE A 10 -2.10 -6.54 1.13
C ILE A 10 -2.98 -7.75 0.84
N ARG A 11 -3.59 -7.83 -0.35
CA ARG A 11 -4.48 -8.95 -0.73
C ARG A 11 -3.75 -10.29 -0.74
N VAL A 12 -2.50 -10.34 -1.19
CA VAL A 12 -1.71 -11.58 -1.17
C VAL A 12 -1.48 -12.07 0.26
N HIS A 13 -1.09 -11.16 1.17
CA HIS A 13 -0.90 -11.52 2.58
C HIS A 13 -2.21 -11.88 3.28
N ALA A 14 -3.30 -11.14 3.00
CA ALA A 14 -4.63 -11.40 3.52
C ALA A 14 -5.13 -12.80 3.14
N LEU A 15 -4.91 -13.18 1.87
CA LEU A 15 -5.25 -14.52 1.39
C LEU A 15 -4.46 -15.60 2.13
N ALA A 16 -3.17 -15.36 2.39
CA ALA A 16 -2.31 -16.33 3.08
C ALA A 16 -2.72 -16.56 4.55
N VAL A 17 -3.38 -15.60 5.19
CA VAL A 17 -3.91 -15.73 6.56
C VAL A 17 -5.39 -16.13 6.60
N GLY A 18 -6.01 -16.35 5.44
CA GLY A 18 -7.43 -16.72 5.33
C GLY A 18 -8.40 -15.58 5.66
N SER A 19 -7.96 -14.32 5.58
CA SER A 19 -8.80 -13.15 5.83
C SER A 19 -9.97 -13.11 4.85
N ARG A 20 -11.17 -12.82 5.38
CA ARG A 20 -12.40 -12.58 4.61
C ARG A 20 -12.74 -11.10 4.46
N ALA A 21 -11.92 -10.22 5.03
CA ALA A 21 -12.14 -8.79 4.97
C ALA A 21 -12.13 -8.26 3.53
N GLN A 22 -13.00 -7.28 3.28
CA GLN A 22 -13.07 -6.57 2.01
C GLN A 22 -12.21 -5.30 2.03
N ASN A 23 -12.18 -4.62 3.17
CA ASN A 23 -11.41 -3.41 3.39
C ASN A 23 -9.91 -3.74 3.56
N SER A 24 -9.03 -2.92 2.98
CA SER A 24 -7.58 -3.12 3.07
C SER A 24 -7.01 -2.88 4.47
N PHE A 25 -7.58 -1.99 5.27
CA PHE A 25 -7.18 -1.75 6.65
C PHE A 25 -7.57 -2.94 7.55
N GLU A 26 -8.78 -3.47 7.41
CA GLU A 26 -9.21 -4.68 8.12
C GLU A 26 -8.34 -5.90 7.73
N ARG A 27 -8.00 -6.04 6.45
CA ARG A 27 -7.03 -7.07 6.01
C ARG A 27 -5.68 -6.91 6.67
N LEU A 28 -5.20 -5.68 6.85
CA LEU A 28 -3.94 -5.40 7.52
C LEU A 28 -4.02 -5.75 9.00
N ASP A 29 -5.14 -5.50 9.66
CA ASP A 29 -5.37 -5.92 11.04
C ASP A 29 -5.31 -7.45 11.17
N ASP A 30 -5.99 -8.20 10.28
CA ASP A 30 -5.89 -9.66 10.21
C ASP A 30 -4.44 -10.15 9.99
N ILE A 31 -3.67 -9.45 9.13
CA ILE A 31 -2.26 -9.77 8.86
C ILE A 31 -1.37 -9.49 10.09
N ILE A 32 -1.62 -8.41 10.81
CA ILE A 32 -0.92 -8.04 12.04
C ILE A 32 -1.15 -9.13 13.10
N ASP A 33 -2.40 -9.51 13.31
CA ASP A 33 -2.80 -10.50 14.32
C ASP A 33 -2.22 -11.88 14.01
N ALA A 34 -2.16 -12.26 12.72
CA ALA A 34 -1.56 -13.52 12.29
C ALA A 34 -0.03 -13.56 12.43
N GLY A 35 0.64 -12.42 12.59
CA GLY A 35 2.10 -12.35 12.82
C GLY A 35 2.96 -12.91 11.68
N ILE A 36 2.43 -12.99 10.45
CA ILE A 36 3.13 -13.61 9.32
C ILE A 36 4.26 -12.77 8.71
N LEU A 37 4.33 -11.49 9.10
CA LEU A 37 5.37 -10.54 8.68
C LEU A 37 6.34 -10.26 9.83
N PRO A 38 7.60 -9.88 9.54
CA PRO A 38 8.52 -9.41 10.56
C PRO A 38 7.90 -8.28 11.39
N LYS A 39 8.22 -8.23 12.68
CA LYS A 39 7.68 -7.25 13.63
C LYS A 39 7.74 -5.82 13.06
N GLY A 40 6.62 -5.12 13.12
CA GLY A 40 6.47 -3.75 12.62
C GLY A 40 6.13 -3.64 11.13
N ARG A 41 6.43 -4.64 10.29
CA ARG A 41 6.27 -4.49 8.82
C ARG A 41 4.82 -4.38 8.36
N ALA A 42 3.91 -5.07 9.04
CA ALA A 42 2.48 -4.93 8.76
C ALA A 42 1.96 -3.54 9.18
N GLN A 43 2.49 -2.98 10.28
CA GLN A 43 2.17 -1.62 10.71
C GLN A 43 2.72 -0.59 9.73
N ASP A 44 3.98 -0.73 9.29
CA ASP A 44 4.58 0.13 8.26
C ASP A 44 3.71 0.16 6.99
N LEU A 45 3.18 -0.98 6.56
CA LEU A 45 2.28 -1.07 5.40
C LEU A 45 0.95 -0.36 5.62
N LYS A 46 0.41 -0.41 6.85
CA LYS A 46 -0.81 0.30 7.25
C LYS A 46 -0.60 1.81 7.21
N ASP A 47 0.49 2.29 7.80
CA ASP A 47 0.85 3.71 7.83
C ASP A 47 1.12 4.23 6.41
N ALA A 48 1.80 3.44 5.56
CA ALA A 48 2.02 3.78 4.17
C ALA A 48 0.70 3.86 3.36
N LEU A 49 -0.24 2.95 3.61
CA LEU A 49 -1.56 2.96 2.95
C LEU A 49 -2.37 4.19 3.35
N GLU A 50 -2.38 4.53 4.64
CA GLU A 50 -3.04 5.72 5.16
C GLU A 50 -2.44 6.98 4.52
N PHE A 51 -1.11 7.11 4.57
CA PHE A 51 -0.42 8.28 4.04
C PHE A 51 -0.67 8.48 2.54
N ILE A 52 -0.47 7.44 1.72
CA ILE A 52 -0.67 7.54 0.27
C ILE A 52 -2.16 7.83 -0.04
N SER A 53 -3.10 7.26 0.73
CA SER A 53 -4.52 7.53 0.54
C SER A 53 -4.88 8.97 0.88
N MET A 54 -4.32 9.53 1.95
CA MET A 54 -4.53 10.93 2.33
C MET A 54 -3.97 11.89 1.29
N VAL A 55 -2.76 11.65 0.80
CA VAL A 55 -2.17 12.48 -0.27
C VAL A 55 -3.03 12.42 -1.53
N ARG A 56 -3.50 11.23 -1.91
CA ARG A 56 -4.37 11.06 -3.06
C ARG A 56 -5.71 11.80 -2.91
N ILE A 57 -6.36 11.67 -1.75
CA ILE A 57 -7.65 12.34 -1.49
C ILE A 57 -7.50 13.87 -1.57
N ARG A 58 -6.40 14.42 -1.04
CA ARG A 58 -6.12 15.86 -1.15
C ARG A 58 -5.95 16.31 -2.60
N HIS A 59 -5.19 15.54 -3.39
CA HIS A 59 -5.01 15.84 -4.81
C HIS A 59 -6.35 15.82 -5.56
N GLN A 60 -7.13 14.76 -5.36
CA GLN A 60 -8.44 14.61 -5.99
C GLN A 60 -9.42 15.72 -5.57
N ALA A 61 -9.36 16.18 -4.33
CA ALA A 61 -10.15 17.32 -3.87
C ALA A 61 -9.79 18.60 -4.63
N THR A 62 -8.50 18.88 -4.79
CA THR A 62 -8.01 20.02 -5.60
C THR A 62 -8.45 19.91 -7.05
N ASP A 63 -8.34 18.73 -7.67
CA ASP A 63 -8.77 18.52 -9.06
C ASP A 63 -10.26 18.84 -9.25
N VAL A 64 -11.10 18.34 -8.34
CA VAL A 64 -12.55 18.62 -8.34
C VAL A 64 -12.82 20.12 -8.21
N GLU A 65 -12.12 20.82 -7.31
CA GLU A 65 -12.28 22.27 -7.13
C GLU A 65 -11.88 23.07 -8.38
N LEU A 66 -10.90 22.58 -9.15
CA LEU A 66 -10.42 23.18 -10.39
C LEU A 66 -11.19 22.72 -11.65
N GLY A 67 -12.15 21.81 -11.51
CA GLY A 67 -12.90 21.23 -12.63
C GLY A 67 -12.05 20.30 -13.52
N ILE A 68 -10.97 19.75 -12.97
CA ILE A 68 -10.09 18.75 -13.59
C ILE A 68 -10.63 17.35 -13.24
N GLU A 69 -10.58 16.42 -14.18
CA GLU A 69 -10.98 15.02 -13.93
C GLU A 69 -10.01 14.38 -12.93
N PRO A 70 -10.46 13.95 -11.74
CA PRO A 70 -9.56 13.41 -10.71
C PRO A 70 -8.97 12.06 -11.12
N ASP A 71 -7.68 11.85 -10.83
CA ASP A 71 -7.01 10.60 -11.14
C ASP A 71 -6.33 9.95 -9.91
N ASN A 72 -5.57 8.87 -10.14
CA ASN A 72 -4.86 8.14 -9.08
C ASN A 72 -3.35 8.42 -9.06
N ASN A 73 -2.88 9.38 -9.84
CA ASN A 73 -1.51 9.84 -9.84
C ASN A 73 -1.38 11.02 -8.87
N ILE A 74 -0.30 10.98 -8.09
CA ILE A 74 0.06 12.08 -7.22
C ILE A 74 1.14 12.85 -7.97
N GLU A 75 0.90 14.14 -8.21
CA GLU A 75 1.88 15.09 -8.77
C GLU A 75 2.85 15.56 -7.68
N PRO A 76 4.10 15.06 -7.63
CA PRO A 76 5.03 15.38 -6.55
C PRO A 76 5.45 16.85 -6.50
N GLU A 77 5.30 17.58 -7.60
CA GLU A 77 5.52 19.03 -7.74
C GLU A 77 4.55 19.85 -6.88
N ASN A 78 3.33 19.35 -6.67
CA ASN A 78 2.30 20.02 -5.86
C ASN A 78 2.44 19.73 -4.36
N LEU A 79 3.44 18.92 -3.96
CA LEU A 79 3.70 18.57 -2.57
C LEU A 79 4.81 19.44 -1.97
N SER A 80 4.66 19.75 -0.68
CA SER A 80 5.76 20.32 0.08
C SER A 80 6.96 19.36 0.13
N ASP A 81 8.17 19.87 0.35
CA ASP A 81 9.36 19.02 0.49
C ASP A 81 9.23 18.00 1.63
N PHE A 82 8.49 18.33 2.68
CA PHE A 82 8.19 17.41 3.77
C PHE A 82 7.28 16.27 3.29
N GLU A 83 6.18 16.57 2.62
CA GLU A 83 5.27 15.56 2.07
C GLU A 83 5.94 14.68 1.03
N ARG A 84 6.77 15.27 0.16
CA ARG A 84 7.52 14.53 -0.85
C ARG A 84 8.50 13.52 -0.24
N ARG A 85 9.18 13.89 0.86
CA ARG A 85 10.04 12.95 1.61
C ARG A 85 9.24 11.80 2.21
N ASN A 86 8.16 12.11 2.93
CA ASN A 86 7.30 11.08 3.53
C ASN A 86 6.66 10.17 2.48
N LEU A 87 6.28 10.72 1.31
CA LEU A 87 5.75 9.93 0.19
C LEU A 87 6.78 8.96 -0.36
N LYS A 88 8.04 9.40 -0.48
CA LYS A 88 9.15 8.54 -0.89
C LYS A 88 9.37 7.41 0.12
N ASP A 89 9.29 7.70 1.41
CA ASP A 89 9.45 6.69 2.47
C ASP A 89 8.30 5.66 2.43
N ALA A 90 7.05 6.10 2.24
CA ALA A 90 5.90 5.23 2.05
C ALA A 90 6.05 4.31 0.82
N PHE A 91 6.55 4.84 -0.31
CA PHE A 91 6.86 4.02 -1.49
C PHE A 91 8.02 3.05 -1.26
N GLN A 92 8.99 3.42 -0.42
CA GLN A 92 10.08 2.52 -0.04
C GLN A 92 9.56 1.34 0.80
N ILE A 93 8.62 1.57 1.71
CA ILE A 93 7.94 0.51 2.48
C ILE A 93 7.24 -0.46 1.52
N LEU A 94 6.47 0.06 0.56
CA LEU A 94 5.83 -0.74 -0.48
C LEU A 94 6.84 -1.58 -1.27
N SER A 95 7.92 -0.97 -1.74
CA SER A 95 8.98 -1.66 -2.49
C SER A 95 9.59 -2.81 -1.68
N ASN A 96 9.85 -2.58 -0.40
CA ASN A 96 10.36 -3.61 0.51
C ASN A 96 9.34 -4.75 0.69
N GLY A 97 8.05 -4.44 0.86
CA GLY A 97 6.98 -5.43 0.95
C GLY A 97 6.83 -6.27 -0.32
N GLN A 98 6.88 -5.64 -1.50
CA GLN A 98 6.85 -6.35 -2.79
C GLN A 98 8.05 -7.29 -2.97
N ASN A 99 9.24 -6.87 -2.52
CA ASN A 99 10.40 -7.74 -2.53
C ASN A 99 10.24 -8.92 -1.57
N PHE A 100 9.64 -8.69 -0.40
CA PHE A 100 9.37 -9.75 0.57
C PHE A 100 8.43 -10.85 0.02
N LEU A 101 7.45 -10.51 -0.82
CA LEU A 101 6.59 -11.49 -1.48
C LEU A 101 7.38 -12.58 -2.22
N LYS A 102 8.43 -12.19 -2.95
CA LYS A 102 9.26 -13.11 -3.74
C LYS A 102 9.95 -14.16 -2.86
N PHE A 103 10.35 -13.77 -1.65
CA PHE A 103 10.98 -14.66 -0.70
C PHE A 103 9.97 -15.56 0.00
N ARG A 104 8.82 -15.00 0.39
CA ARG A 104 7.81 -15.66 1.22
C ARG A 104 6.91 -16.62 0.45
N TYR A 105 6.58 -16.29 -0.79
CA TYR A 105 5.69 -17.07 -1.65
C TYR A 105 6.43 -17.48 -2.92
N GLN A 106 7.13 -18.60 -2.83
CA GLN A 106 7.77 -19.20 -3.99
C GLN A 106 6.75 -20.06 -4.73
N ALA A 107 6.56 -19.80 -6.02
CA ALA A 107 5.80 -20.70 -6.86
C ALA A 107 6.56 -22.01 -6.97
N ASN A 108 6.00 -23.08 -6.40
CA ASN A 108 6.58 -24.41 -6.52
C ASN A 108 6.52 -24.80 -8.00
N LYS A 109 7.68 -24.99 -8.66
CA LYS A 109 7.78 -25.34 -10.10
C LYS A 109 7.30 -26.77 -10.41
N SER A 110 6.63 -27.45 -9.48
CA SER A 110 6.28 -28.86 -9.58
C SER A 110 4.95 -29.13 -10.30
N PHE A 111 4.34 -28.12 -10.93
CA PHE A 111 3.27 -28.33 -11.91
C PHE A 111 3.88 -28.58 -13.28
N LYS A 112 4.38 -29.80 -13.49
CA LYS A 112 4.61 -30.39 -14.81
C LYS A 112 4.06 -31.81 -14.81
#